data_AF-A0A536TBY7-F1
#
_entry.id   AF-A0A536TBY7-F1
#
_cell.length_a   1.000
_cell.length_b   1.000
_cell.length_c   1.000
_cell.angle_alpha   90.00
_cell.angle_beta   90.00
_cell.angle_gamma   90.00
#
_symmetry.space_group_name_H-M   'P 1'
#
loop_
_entity.id
_entity.type
_entity.pdbx_description
1 polymer ?
#
loop_
_entity_poly.entity_id
_entity_poly.type
_entity_poly.pdbx_seq_one_letter_code
_entity_poly.pdbx_strand_id
1 'polypeptide(L)'
;MNDTAPSLATTAPAPPATGPLARLLAEIGARSGIPFRIVWSDGSAYWNSDAAPAFTLTFRSRRAEARVLGYGHIGLLEAYFDGGIDIEGSLAAALHAGLAAGFDARPNPLVSARNRWHEFRYSNRSIAQAKVNARFHYGIGEAFYRYWLDR
;
A
#
# COMPACT_ATOMS: atom_id res chain seq x y z
N MET A 1 1.52 -19.50 -19.11
CA MET A 1 2.71 -18.80 -19.61
C MET A 1 3.45 -18.29 -18.38
N ASN A 2 4.58 -18.91 -18.05
CA ASN A 2 5.42 -18.47 -16.95
C ASN A 2 6.32 -17.37 -17.48
N ASP A 3 5.87 -16.12 -17.36
CA ASP A 3 6.76 -14.98 -17.53
C ASP A 3 7.73 -14.99 -16.35
N THR A 4 8.94 -15.46 -16.64
CA THR A 4 10.03 -15.41 -15.66
C THR A 4 10.44 -13.96 -15.59
N ALA A 5 9.87 -13.23 -14.63
CA ALA A 5 10.32 -11.87 -14.32
C ALA A 5 11.84 -11.88 -14.15
N PRO A 6 12.58 -10.94 -14.79
CA PRO A 6 14.03 -10.92 -14.69
C PRO A 6 14.43 -10.89 -13.21
N SER A 7 15.34 -11.78 -12.84
CA SER A 7 15.87 -11.88 -11.49
C SER A 7 16.37 -10.51 -11.03
N LEU A 8 15.66 -9.91 -10.07
CA LEU A 8 16.01 -8.65 -9.42
C LEU A 8 17.17 -8.85 -8.41
N ALA A 9 18.10 -9.76 -8.68
CA ALA A 9 19.27 -9.96 -7.85
C ALA A 9 20.13 -8.69 -7.93
N THR A 10 20.12 -7.90 -6.86
CA THR A 10 20.88 -6.66 -6.82
C THR A 10 22.25 -6.98 -6.23
N THR A 11 23.28 -7.02 -7.07
CA THR A 11 24.67 -7.29 -6.66
C THR A 11 25.35 -6.10 -5.99
N ALA A 12 24.69 -4.94 -5.96
CA ALA A 12 25.20 -3.71 -5.36
C ALA A 12 24.67 -3.55 -3.92
N PRO A 13 25.48 -2.99 -2.99
CA PRO A 13 25.04 -2.76 -1.62
C PRO A 13 23.87 -1.77 -1.58
N ALA A 14 22.96 -1.97 -0.61
CA ALA A 14 21.82 -1.10 -0.36
C ALA A 14 22.22 0.40 -0.32
N PRO A 15 21.59 1.27 -1.14
CA PRO A 15 21.88 2.70 -1.08
C PRO A 15 21.34 3.29 0.24
N PRO A 16 21.92 4.40 0.73
CA PRO A 16 21.46 5.02 1.96
C PRO A 16 20.02 5.55 1.79
N ALA A 17 19.18 5.25 2.78
CA ALA A 17 17.80 5.75 2.84
C ALA A 17 17.80 7.28 3.08
N THR A 18 17.63 8.03 1.98
CA THR A 18 17.72 9.50 2.01
C THR A 18 16.33 10.14 1.98
N GLY A 19 16.03 10.98 2.97
CA GLY A 19 14.73 11.64 3.11
C GLY A 19 13.73 10.88 3.98
N PRO A 20 12.60 11.51 4.34
CA PRO A 20 11.66 10.97 5.32
C PRO A 20 10.96 9.69 4.84
N LEU A 21 10.57 9.62 3.57
CA LEU A 21 9.85 8.46 3.03
C LEU A 21 10.77 7.24 2.91
N ALA A 22 12.00 7.44 2.43
CA ALA A 22 12.99 6.36 2.37
C ALA A 22 13.31 5.81 3.77
N ARG A 23 13.45 6.67 4.79
CA ARG A 23 13.66 6.23 6.17
C ARG A 23 12.47 5.46 6.73
N LEU A 24 11.25 5.93 6.48
CA LEU A 24 10.03 5.21 6.87
C LEU A 24 9.99 3.80 6.25
N LEU A 25 10.26 3.68 4.95
CA LEU A 25 10.27 2.38 4.28
C LEU A 25 11.45 1.51 4.76
N ALA A 26 12.63 2.09 4.99
CA ALA A 26 13.76 1.37 5.57
C ALA A 26 13.45 0.81 6.96
N GLU A 27 12.75 1.56 7.82
CA GLU A 27 12.27 1.08 9.12
C GLU A 27 11.33 -0.13 8.96
N ILE A 28 10.46 -0.11 7.96
CA ILE A 28 9.57 -1.24 7.64
C ILE A 28 10.40 -2.47 7.24
N GLY A 29 11.41 -2.28 6.39
CA GLY A 29 12.34 -3.34 6.00
C GLY A 29 13.09 -3.93 7.19
N ALA A 30 13.64 -3.07 8.06
CA ALA A 30 14.38 -3.50 9.25
C ALA A 30 13.52 -4.28 10.24
N ARG A 31 12.24 -3.90 10.40
CA ARG A 31 11.32 -4.56 11.34
C ARG A 31 10.69 -5.84 10.81
N SER A 32 10.41 -5.90 9.51
CA SER A 32 9.77 -7.07 8.89
C SER A 32 10.78 -8.15 8.50
N GLY A 33 12.02 -7.78 8.20
CA GLY A 33 13.03 -8.68 7.63
C GLY A 33 12.72 -9.12 6.20
N ILE A 34 11.68 -8.58 5.56
CA ILE A 34 11.30 -8.93 4.19
C ILE A 34 12.15 -8.14 3.21
N PRO A 35 12.88 -8.79 2.28
CA PRO A 35 13.59 -8.10 1.21
C PRO A 35 12.62 -7.47 0.23
N PHE A 36 12.81 -6.19 -0.09
CA PHE A 36 12.04 -5.49 -1.12
C PHE A 36 12.84 -4.38 -1.78
N ARG A 37 12.34 -3.94 -2.93
CA ARG A 37 12.87 -2.81 -3.69
C ARG A 37 11.82 -1.71 -3.81
N ILE A 38 12.26 -0.46 -3.78
CA ILE A 38 11.46 0.73 -4.03
C ILE A 38 11.99 1.40 -5.30
N VAL A 39 11.09 1.77 -6.20
CA VAL A 39 11.39 2.67 -7.33
C VAL A 39 10.66 3.97 -7.08
N TRP A 40 11.42 5.05 -7.00
CA TRP A 40 10.91 6.40 -6.79
C TRP A 40 10.38 7.00 -8.09
N SER A 41 9.55 8.04 -7.98
CA SER A 41 8.96 8.67 -9.16
C SER A 41 9.94 9.48 -10.02
N ASP A 42 11.15 9.73 -9.53
CA ASP A 42 12.28 10.26 -10.31
C ASP A 42 13.14 9.17 -10.97
N GLY A 43 12.77 7.90 -10.83
CA GLY A 43 13.49 6.77 -11.39
C GLY A 43 14.65 6.26 -10.53
N SER A 44 15.01 6.94 -9.45
CA SER A 44 15.98 6.40 -8.49
C SER A 44 15.39 5.18 -7.76
N ALA A 45 16.25 4.36 -7.16
CA ALA A 45 15.82 3.13 -6.49
C ALA A 45 16.49 2.94 -5.13
N TYR A 46 15.82 2.19 -4.26
CA TYR A 46 16.29 1.76 -2.95
C TYR A 46 15.98 0.27 -2.76
N TRP A 47 16.84 -0.46 -2.05
CA TRP A 47 16.58 -1.83 -1.59
C TRP A 47 17.09 -1.98 -0.17
N ASN A 48 16.39 -2.76 0.66
CA ASN A 48 16.71 -2.92 2.08
C ASN A 48 17.59 -4.14 2.40
N SER A 49 17.91 -4.96 1.41
CA SER A 49 18.64 -6.22 1.56
C SER A 49 19.36 -6.59 0.26
N ASP A 50 20.48 -7.31 0.38
CA ASP A 50 21.21 -7.88 -0.77
C ASP A 50 20.53 -9.16 -1.32
N ALA A 51 19.53 -9.69 -0.61
CA ALA A 51 18.71 -10.80 -1.10
C ALA A 51 17.75 -10.35 -2.21
N ALA A 52 17.31 -11.30 -3.05
CA ALA A 52 16.32 -11.02 -4.08
C ALA A 52 15.02 -10.47 -3.44
N PRO A 53 14.46 -9.36 -3.96
CA PRO A 53 13.29 -8.73 -3.38
C PRO A 53 12.05 -9.62 -3.57
N ALA A 54 11.28 -9.81 -2.48
CA ALA A 54 9.99 -10.48 -2.53
C ALA A 54 8.94 -9.67 -3.31
N PHE A 55 9.11 -8.35 -3.35
CA PHE A 55 8.32 -7.43 -4.15
C PHE A 55 9.09 -6.15 -4.49
N THR A 56 8.65 -5.47 -5.55
CA THR A 56 9.07 -4.11 -5.90
C THR A 56 7.87 -3.18 -5.80
N LEU A 57 7.99 -2.12 -4.99
CA LEU A 57 6.99 -1.04 -4.90
C LEU A 57 7.46 0.14 -5.75
N THR A 58 6.66 0.53 -6.74
CA THR A 58 7.00 1.61 -7.68
C THR A 58 6.08 2.81 -7.48
N PHE A 59 6.64 3.96 -7.13
CA PHE A 59 5.93 5.23 -7.12
C PHE A 59 5.86 5.80 -8.55
N ARG A 60 4.65 5.91 -9.11
CA ARG A 60 4.41 6.48 -10.44
C ARG A 60 4.41 8.02 -10.44
N SER A 61 4.33 8.67 -9.27
CA SER A 61 4.31 10.13 -9.16
C SER A 61 4.74 10.64 -7.79
N ARG A 62 5.25 11.89 -7.75
CA ARG A 62 5.54 12.63 -6.51
C ARG A 62 4.30 12.82 -5.63
N ARG A 63 3.11 12.88 -6.24
CA ARG A 63 1.83 12.95 -5.53
C ARG A 63 1.60 11.69 -4.68
N ALA A 64 1.95 10.52 -5.21
CA ALA A 64 1.85 9.27 -4.47
C ALA A 64 2.82 9.23 -3.29
N GLU A 65 4.08 9.65 -3.48
CA GLU A 65 5.07 9.77 -2.40
C GLU A 65 4.58 10.70 -1.28
N ALA A 66 4.10 11.90 -1.64
CA ALA A 66 3.56 12.87 -0.70
C ALA A 66 2.33 12.33 0.05
N ARG A 67 1.49 11.54 -0.63
CA ARG A 67 0.31 10.93 -0.02
C ARG A 67 0.70 9.89 1.05
N VAL A 68 1.72 9.06 0.81
CA VAL A 68 2.23 8.11 1.82
C VAL A 68 2.80 8.85 3.03
N LEU A 69 3.57 9.91 2.81
CA LEU A 69 4.09 10.73 3.91
C LEU A 69 2.98 11.39 4.73
N GLY A 70 1.95 11.94 4.07
CA GLY A 70 0.87 12.65 4.75
C GLY A 70 -0.11 11.73 5.46
N TYR A 71 -0.48 10.61 4.84
CA TYR A 71 -1.60 9.75 5.29
C TYR A 71 -1.16 8.35 5.73
N GLY A 72 0.15 8.05 5.76
CA GLY A 72 0.67 6.75 6.20
C GLY A 72 0.16 5.59 5.35
N HIS A 73 -0.21 4.49 5.99
CA HIS A 73 -0.72 3.28 5.31
C HIS A 73 -2.00 3.54 4.51
N ILE A 74 -2.89 4.41 4.99
CA ILE A 74 -4.08 4.84 4.22
C ILE A 74 -3.64 5.51 2.92
N GLY A 75 -2.65 6.41 3.00
CA GLY A 75 -2.10 7.07 1.83
C GLY A 75 -1.46 6.12 0.82
N LEU A 76 -0.81 5.07 1.31
CA LEU A 76 -0.22 4.02 0.49
C LEU A 76 -1.29 3.21 -0.24
N LEU A 77 -2.29 2.71 0.48
CA LEU A 77 -3.38 1.91 -0.10
C LEU A 77 -4.18 2.71 -1.13
N GLU A 78 -4.52 3.96 -0.81
CA GLU A 78 -5.19 4.85 -1.76
C GLU A 78 -4.35 5.15 -2.99
N ALA A 79 -3.04 5.36 -2.82
CA ALA A 79 -2.15 5.56 -3.96
C ALA A 79 -2.01 4.28 -4.82
N TYR A 80 -2.06 3.09 -4.22
CA TYR A 80 -2.11 1.83 -4.97
C TYR A 80 -3.41 1.70 -5.77
N PHE A 81 -4.57 1.91 -5.14
CA PHE A 81 -5.87 1.85 -5.82
C PHE A 81 -6.02 2.90 -6.92
N ASP A 82 -5.46 4.10 -6.73
CA ASP A 82 -5.45 5.18 -7.73
C ASP A 82 -4.41 4.95 -8.86
N GLY A 83 -3.63 3.87 -8.83
CA GLY A 83 -2.55 3.59 -9.79
C GLY A 83 -1.32 4.49 -9.66
N GLY A 84 -1.21 5.26 -8.57
CA GLY A 84 -0.05 6.08 -8.24
C GLY A 84 1.11 5.28 -7.63
N ILE A 85 0.82 4.08 -7.10
CA ILE A 85 1.77 3.07 -6.66
C ILE A 85 1.45 1.77 -7.38
N ASP A 86 2.49 1.06 -7.77
CA ASP A 86 2.39 -0.30 -8.30
C ASP A 86 3.21 -1.27 -7.45
N ILE A 87 2.82 -2.54 -7.43
CA ILE A 87 3.51 -3.60 -6.68
C ILE A 87 3.71 -4.80 -7.62
N GLU A 88 4.97 -5.06 -7.95
CA GLU A 88 5.39 -6.24 -8.71
C GLU A 88 5.92 -7.31 -7.75
N GLY A 89 5.59 -8.58 -7.99
CA GLY A 89 5.95 -9.70 -7.10
C GLY A 89 4.85 -10.02 -6.09
N SER A 90 5.22 -10.37 -4.85
CA SER A 90 4.27 -10.84 -3.85
C SER A 90 3.56 -9.68 -3.13
N LEU A 91 2.31 -9.41 -3.52
CA LEU A 91 1.44 -8.48 -2.80
C LEU A 91 1.24 -8.90 -1.34
N ALA A 92 1.15 -10.21 -1.07
CA ALA A 92 1.04 -10.75 0.28
C ALA A 92 2.27 -10.39 1.14
N ALA A 93 3.49 -10.48 0.56
CA ALA A 93 4.71 -10.08 1.25
C ALA A 93 4.75 -8.56 1.51
N ALA A 94 4.26 -7.73 0.58
CA ALA A 94 4.17 -6.29 0.77
C ALA A 94 3.24 -5.91 1.94
N LEU A 95 2.06 -6.54 2.01
CA LEU A 95 1.12 -6.35 3.12
C LEU A 95 1.71 -6.86 4.44
N HIS A 96 2.34 -8.03 4.44
CA HIS A 96 3.01 -8.58 5.62
C HIS A 96 4.12 -7.64 6.12
N ALA A 97 4.94 -7.08 5.22
CA ALA A 97 6.00 -6.15 5.60
C ALA A 97 5.44 -4.94 6.38
N GLY A 98 4.38 -4.33 5.86
CA GLY A 98 3.71 -3.21 6.51
C GLY A 98 3.12 -3.57 7.88
N LEU A 99 2.39 -4.69 7.97
CA LEU A 99 1.72 -5.13 9.20
C LEU A 99 2.72 -5.58 10.28
N ALA A 100 3.74 -6.37 9.92
CA ALA A 100 4.79 -6.79 10.86
C ALA A 100 5.58 -5.58 11.40
N ALA A 101 5.73 -4.54 10.58
CA ALA A 101 6.31 -3.28 10.99
C ALA A 101 5.33 -2.34 11.72
N GLY A 102 4.08 -2.76 11.99
CA GLY A 102 3.07 -1.93 12.66
C GLY A 102 2.83 -0.59 11.97
N PHE A 103 2.92 -0.56 10.64
CA PHE A 103 2.73 0.66 9.84
C PHE A 103 1.28 1.18 9.92
N ASP A 104 0.34 0.29 10.21
CA ASP A 104 -1.07 0.53 10.45
C ASP A 104 -1.38 1.06 11.86
N ALA A 105 -0.53 0.76 12.84
CA ALA A 105 -0.75 1.09 14.25
C ALA A 105 -0.48 2.56 14.60
N ARG A 106 0.15 3.33 13.71
CA ARG A 106 0.50 4.74 13.98
C ARG A 106 -0.73 5.64 13.78
N PRO A 107 -1.24 6.34 14.83
CA PRO A 107 -2.35 7.26 14.67
C PRO A 107 -1.95 8.42 13.75
N ASN A 108 -2.85 8.80 12.85
CA ASN A 108 -2.63 9.90 11.90
C ASN A 108 -3.74 10.96 12.04
N PRO A 109 -3.40 12.22 12.40
CA PRO A 109 -4.39 13.27 12.63
C PRO A 109 -5.11 13.72 11.34
N LEU A 110 -4.45 13.67 10.17
CA LEU A 110 -5.08 14.00 8.89
C LEU A 110 -6.13 12.95 8.51
N VAL A 111 -5.79 11.67 8.68
CA VAL A 111 -6.75 10.57 8.52
C VAL A 111 -7.91 10.72 9.52
N SER A 112 -7.61 11.04 10.78
CA SER A 112 -8.65 11.22 11.82
C SER A 112 -9.62 12.35 11.48
N ALA A 113 -9.11 13.49 10.99
CA ALA A 113 -9.93 14.61 10.55
C ALA A 113 -10.80 14.22 9.34
N ARG A 114 -10.23 13.53 8.36
CA ARG A 114 -10.96 13.03 7.18
C ARG A 114 -12.07 12.04 7.57
N ASN A 115 -11.80 11.15 8.51
CA ASN A 115 -12.78 10.20 9.02
C ASN A 115 -13.92 10.90 9.77
N ARG A 116 -13.63 11.92 10.59
CA ARG A 116 -14.67 12.73 11.25
C ARG A 116 -15.55 13.47 10.25
N TRP A 117 -14.95 14.03 9.21
CA TRP A 117 -15.70 14.68 8.13
C TRP A 117 -16.57 13.68 7.37
N HIS A 118 -16.03 12.50 7.06
CA HIS A 118 -16.77 11.44 6.40
C HIS A 118 -17.95 10.97 7.26
N GLU A 119 -17.73 10.73 8.55
CA GLU A 119 -18.78 10.35 9.50
C GLU A 119 -19.87 11.43 9.60
N PHE A 120 -19.49 12.70 9.70
CA PHE A 120 -20.46 13.80 9.70
C PHE A 120 -21.39 13.76 8.48
N ARG A 121 -20.86 13.42 7.31
CA ARG A 121 -21.57 13.49 6.03
C ARG A 121 -22.30 12.20 5.65
N TYR A 122 -21.79 11.05 6.09
CA TYR A 122 -22.25 9.73 5.66
C TYR A 122 -22.52 8.77 6.83
N SER A 123 -22.73 9.28 8.05
CA SER A 123 -23.09 8.43 9.21
C SER A 123 -24.31 7.53 8.96
N ASN A 124 -24.39 6.44 9.71
CA ASN A 124 -25.56 5.54 9.73
C ASN A 124 -26.68 6.02 10.67
N ARG A 125 -26.78 7.32 10.97
CA ARG A 125 -27.74 7.86 11.96
C ARG A 125 -29.22 7.60 11.61
N SER A 126 -29.57 7.51 10.32
CA SER A 126 -30.92 7.17 9.89
C SER A 126 -30.93 5.82 9.16
N ILE A 127 -32.02 5.07 9.30
CA ILE A 127 -32.20 3.77 8.63
C ILE A 127 -32.11 3.92 7.10
N ALA A 128 -32.66 5.02 6.56
CA ALA A 128 -32.59 5.30 5.13
C ALA A 128 -31.14 5.46 4.65
N GLN A 129 -30.33 6.28 5.35
CA GLN A 129 -28.92 6.47 5.01
C GLN A 129 -28.11 5.19 5.22
N ALA A 130 -28.36 4.45 6.30
CA ALA A 130 -27.70 3.18 6.56
C ALA A 130 -27.93 2.15 5.44
N LYS A 131 -29.14 2.10 4.86
CA LYS A 131 -29.43 1.26 3.69
C LYS A 131 -28.65 1.70 2.44
N VAL A 132 -28.50 3.00 2.22
CA VAL A 132 -27.69 3.53 1.09
C VAL A 132 -26.22 3.14 1.28
N ASN A 133 -25.67 3.36 2.48
CA ASN A 133 -24.29 3.01 2.81
C ASN A 133 -24.02 1.50 2.69
N ALA A 134 -24.93 0.66 3.19
CA ALA A 134 -24.80 -0.80 3.09
C ALA A 134 -24.75 -1.27 1.62
N ARG A 135 -25.59 -0.69 0.75
CA ARG A 135 -25.56 -1.00 -0.69
C ARG A 135 -24.26 -0.53 -1.35
N PHE A 136 -23.75 0.64 -0.96
CA PHE A 136 -22.49 1.14 -1.49
C PHE A 136 -21.29 0.25 -1.09
N HIS A 137 -21.24 -0.23 0.16
CA HIS A 137 -20.11 -1.01 0.68
C HIS A 137 -20.19 -2.52 0.41
N TYR A 138 -21.40 -3.09 0.37
CA TYR A 138 -21.61 -4.54 0.31
C TYR A 138 -22.52 -4.98 -0.84
N GLY A 139 -22.98 -4.07 -1.70
CA GLY A 139 -23.94 -4.35 -2.78
C GLY A 139 -23.36 -5.08 -3.98
N ILE A 140 -22.27 -5.83 -3.83
CA ILE A 140 -21.71 -6.67 -4.89
C ILE A 140 -22.49 -7.99 -4.90
N GLY A 141 -23.15 -8.29 -6.03
CA GLY A 141 -24.06 -9.44 -6.16
C GLY A 141 -23.40 -10.72 -6.69
N GLU A 142 -24.21 -11.77 -6.79
CA GLU A 142 -23.84 -13.10 -7.33
C GLU A 142 -23.09 -13.03 -8.67
N ALA A 143 -23.48 -12.09 -9.55
CA ALA A 143 -22.86 -11.91 -10.87
C ALA A 143 -21.35 -11.65 -10.82
N PHE A 144 -20.83 -11.07 -9.73
CA PHE A 144 -19.40 -10.96 -9.49
C PHE A 144 -18.83 -12.29 -8.98
N TYR A 145 -19.42 -12.86 -7.93
CA TYR A 145 -18.88 -14.03 -7.22
C TYR A 145 -18.85 -15.32 -8.05
N ARG A 146 -19.76 -15.49 -9.01
CA ARG A 146 -19.81 -16.70 -9.85
C ARG A 146 -18.54 -16.99 -10.65
N TYR A 147 -17.67 -15.99 -10.82
CA TYR A 147 -16.38 -16.14 -11.51
C TYR A 147 -15.23 -16.55 -10.57
N TRP A 148 -15.43 -16.47 -9.26
CA TRP A 148 -14.38 -16.66 -8.25
C TRP A 148 -14.66 -17.82 -7.29
N LEU A 149 -15.93 -18.15 -7.07
CA LEU A 149 -16.34 -19.25 -6.22
C LEU A 149 -16.53 -20.53 -7.03
N ASP A 150 -16.26 -21.65 -6.38
CA ASP A 150 -16.66 -22.97 -6.85
C ASP A 150 -18.19 -23.11 -6.87
N ARG A 151 -18.66 -24.17 -7.55
CA ARG A 151 -20.08 -24.49 -7.65
C ARG A 151 -20.54 -25.40 -6.54
#